data_AF-W2L4Q1-F1
#
_entry.id   AF-W2L4Q1-F1
#
_cell.length_a   1.000
_cell.length_b   1.000
_cell.length_c   1.000
_cell.angle_alpha   90.00
_cell.angle_beta   90.00
_cell.angle_gamma   90.00
#
_symmetry.space_group_name_H-M   'P 1'
#
loop_
_entity.id
_entity.type
_entity.pdbx_description
1 polymer ?
#
loop_
_entity_poly.entity_id
_entity_poly.type
_entity_poly.pdbx_seq_one_letter_code
_entity_poly.pdbx_strand_id
1 'polypeptide(L)' 'MLALAAIAKRLVPNWSAQVCIAFGAWSCQDGLRGNPRAPVQALKKELERRATVLPMNEFFAPVSCAPAATITSFQLGY' A
#
# COMPACT_ATOMS: atom_id res chain seq x y z
N MET A 1 -12.39 -1.60 -12.49
CA MET A 1 -11.27 -1.17 -11.63
C MET A 1 -9.97 -0.96 -12.44
N LEU A 2 -10.01 -0.15 -13.51
CA LEU A 2 -8.82 0.09 -14.34
C LEU A 2 -7.78 0.99 -13.65
N ALA A 3 -8.24 1.97 -12.87
CA ALA A 3 -7.37 2.89 -12.15
C ALA A 3 -6.49 2.17 -11.11
N LEU A 4 -7.06 1.27 -10.30
CA LEU A 4 -6.31 0.52 -9.29
C LEU A 4 -5.30 -0.45 -9.92
N ALA A 5 -5.69 -1.13 -11.00
CA ALA A 5 -4.77 -1.98 -11.75
C ALA A 5 -3.62 -1.17 -12.37
N ALA A 6 -3.88 0.05 -12.85
CA ALA A 6 -2.85 0.95 -13.35
C ALA A 6 -1.90 1.42 -12.24
N ILE A 7 -2.43 1.73 -11.05
CA ILE A 7 -1.62 2.06 -9.87
C ILE A 7 -0.76 0.86 -9.46
N ALA A 8 -1.34 -0.33 -9.35
CA ALA A 8 -0.62 -1.56 -9.02
C ALA A 8 0.46 -1.88 -10.05
N LYS A 9 0.20 -1.63 -11.35
CA LYS A 9 1.19 -1.77 -12.42
C LYS A 9 2.31 -0.72 -12.34
N ARG A 10 2.02 0.50 -11.88
CA ARG A 10 3.06 1.52 -11.66
C ARG A 10 3.96 1.17 -10.47
N LEU A 11 3.38 0.61 -9.41
CA LEU A 11 4.11 0.16 -8.21
C LEU A 11 4.93 -1.11 -8.48
N VAL A 12 4.34 -2.08 -9.17
CA VAL A 12 4.95 -3.35 -9.54
C VAL A 12 4.74 -3.58 -11.04
N PRO A 13 5.67 -3.08 -11.88
CA PRO A 13 5.58 -3.18 -13.33
C PRO A 13 5.54 -4.63 -13.81
N ASN A 14 6.42 -5.45 -13.25
CA ASN A 14 6.60 -6.85 -13.59
C ASN A 14 6.11 -7.74 -12.46
N TRP A 15 5.35 -8.78 -12.79
CA TRP A 15 4.89 -9.74 -11.79
C TRP A 15 6.09 -10.53 -11.26
N SER A 16 6.30 -10.49 -9.95
CA SER A 16 7.41 -11.19 -9.31
C SER A 16 7.10 -11.50 -7.86
N ALA A 17 7.21 -12.78 -7.50
CA ALA A 17 7.10 -13.25 -6.12
C ALA A 17 8.29 -12.80 -5.25
N GLN A 18 9.40 -12.36 -5.87
CA GLN A 18 10.56 -11.83 -5.18
C GLN A 18 10.36 -10.38 -4.72
N VAL A 19 9.39 -9.68 -5.31
CA VAL A 19 9.01 -8.33 -4.88
C VAL A 19 8.06 -8.46 -3.71
N CYS A 20 8.47 -7.92 -2.56
CA CYS A 20 7.65 -7.86 -1.36
C CYS A 20 7.15 -6.43 -1.15
N ILE A 21 5.84 -6.27 -0.91
CA ILE A 21 5.23 -4.99 -0.54
C ILE A 21 4.68 -5.10 0.86
N ALA A 22 5.20 -4.27 1.76
CA ALA A 22 4.57 -4.06 3.05
C ALA A 22 3.29 -3.24 2.87
N PHE A 23 2.16 -3.76 3.34
CA PHE A 23 0.86 -3.10 3.26
C PHE A 23 0.26 -2.98 4.66
N GLY A 24 -0.04 -1.74 5.06
CA GLY A 24 -0.64 -1.45 6.37
C GLY A 24 -1.97 -2.17 6.60
N ALA A 25 -2.36 -2.35 7.85
CA ALA A 25 -3.66 -2.97 8.17
C ALA A 25 -4.86 -2.07 7.82
N TRP A 26 -4.67 -0.74 7.75
CA TRP A 26 -5.73 0.26 7.56
C TRP A 26 -6.91 0.07 8.52
N SER A 27 -6.61 -0.40 9.73
CA SER A 27 -7.54 -0.68 10.83
C SER A 27 -7.95 0.62 11.52
N CYS A 28 -7.00 1.52 11.73
CA CYS A 28 -7.24 2.88 12.21
C CYS A 28 -7.45 3.82 11.01
N GLN A 29 -8.68 4.28 10.81
CA GLN A 29 -9.06 5.19 9.72
C GLN A 29 -9.53 6.55 10.25
N ASP A 30 -9.27 6.82 11.52
CA ASP A 30 -9.71 8.02 12.20
C ASP A 30 -9.15 9.26 11.47
N GLY A 31 -10.04 10.22 11.18
CA GLY A 31 -9.70 11.45 10.48
C GLY A 31 -9.72 11.39 8.94
N LEU A 32 -9.93 10.21 8.32
CA LEU A 32 -10.10 10.12 6.87
C LEU A 32 -11.56 10.39 6.47
N ARG A 33 -11.77 11.26 5.47
CA ARG A 33 -13.10 11.51 4.89
C ARG A 33 -13.49 10.42 3.89
N GLY A 34 -14.74 9.97 3.93
CA GLY A 34 -15.31 8.99 3.00
C GLY A 34 -15.18 7.53 3.47
N ASN A 35 -15.40 6.57 2.57
CA ASN A 35 -15.23 5.13 2.83
C ASN A 35 -13.95 4.61 2.15
N PRO A 36 -12.76 4.82 2.73
CA PRO A 36 -11.50 4.39 2.12
C PRO A 36 -11.32 2.87 2.15
N ARG A 37 -12.08 2.10 2.95
CA ARG A 37 -11.94 0.64 3.04
C ARG A 37 -12.09 -0.06 1.70
N ALA A 38 -13.14 0.28 0.95
CA ALA A 38 -13.43 -0.36 -0.32
C ALA A 38 -12.30 -0.19 -1.35
N PRO A 39 -11.81 1.03 -1.65
CA PRO A 39 -10.70 1.20 -2.59
C PRO A 39 -9.36 0.65 -2.06
N VAL A 40 -9.09 0.74 -0.75
CA VAL A 40 -7.86 0.21 -0.15
C VAL A 40 -7.80 -1.32 -0.24
N GLN A 41 -8.90 -2.02 0.08
CA GLN A 41 -8.97 -3.47 -0.05
C GLN A 41 -8.88 -3.91 -1.52
N ALA A 42 -9.51 -3.16 -2.42
CA ALA A 42 -9.41 -3.42 -3.86
C ALA A 42 -7.98 -3.24 -4.37
N LEU A 43 -7.25 -2.21 -3.91
CA LEU A 43 -5.85 -2.02 -4.26
C LEU A 43 -4.97 -3.15 -3.73
N LYS A 44 -5.17 -3.57 -2.48
CA LYS A 44 -4.44 -4.70 -1.88
C LYS A 44 -4.55 -5.95 -2.76
N LYS A 45 -5.76 -6.29 -3.20
CA LYS A 45 -6.01 -7.43 -4.10
C LYS A 45 -5.28 -7.32 -5.44
N GLU A 46 -5.20 -6.12 -6.02
CA GLU A 46 -4.45 -5.92 -7.26
C GLU A 46 -2.93 -6.02 -7.07
N LEU A 47 -2.42 -5.67 -5.88
CA LEU A 47 -1.00 -5.85 -5.54
C LEU A 47 -0.66 -7.31 -5.25
N GLU A 48 -1.51 -8.05 -4.56
CA GLU A 48 -1.35 -9.49 -4.30
C GLU A 48 -1.26 -10.32 -5.59
N ARG A 49 -1.88 -9.87 -6.68
CA ARG A 49 -1.75 -10.50 -8.00
C ARG A 49 -0.38 -10.31 -8.65
N ARG A 50 0.42 -9.34 -8.18
CA ARG A 50 1.67 -8.90 -8.82
C ARG A 50 2.91 -9.17 -7.98
N ALA A 51 2.76 -9.12 -6.66
CA ALA A 51 3.84 -9.18 -5.70
C ALA A 51 3.37 -9.88 -4.42
N THR A 52 4.34 -10.30 -3.61
CA THR A 52 4.08 -10.82 -2.27
C THR A 52 3.70 -9.66 -1.36
N VAL A 53 2.45 -9.59 -0.91
CA VAL A 53 2.00 -8.55 0.01
C VAL A 53 2.16 -9.03 1.45
N LEU A 54 2.97 -8.32 2.22
CA LEU A 54 3.20 -8.59 3.64
C LEU A 54 2.34 -7.66 4.49
N PRO A 55 1.59 -8.19 5.48
CA PRO A 55 0.85 -7.34 6.41
C PRO A 55 1.83 -6.56 7.28
N MET A 56 1.68 -5.24 7.33
CA MET A 56 2.45 -4.38 8.23
C MET A 56 1.54 -3.82 9.31
N ASN A 57 1.89 -4.09 10.57
CA ASN A 57 1.17 -3.51 11.69
C ASN A 57 1.41 -2.00 11.75
N GLU A 58 0.33 -1.24 11.96
CA GLU A 58 0.30 0.23 11.97
C GLU A 58 1.19 0.84 13.07
N PHE A 59 1.61 0.02 14.03
CA PHE A 59 2.52 0.39 15.12
C PHE A 59 3.92 0.81 14.64
N PHE A 60 4.31 0.48 13.40
CA PHE A 60 5.62 0.84 12.82
C PHE A 60 5.61 2.12 11.96
N ALA A 61 4.46 2.81 11.84
CA ALA A 61 4.38 4.04 11.05
C ALA A 61 3.57 5.11 11.78
N PRO A 62 4.11 5.64 12.89
CA PRO A 62 4.35 7.07 12.90
C PRO A 62 5.74 7.36 13.45
N VAL A 63 6.55 8.12 12.69
CA VAL A 63 7.84 8.65 13.15
C VAL A 63 8.92 7.57 13.39
N SER A 64 9.43 6.96 12.32
CA SER A 64 10.87 6.67 12.33
C SER A 64 11.53 7.66 11.38
N CYS A 65 12.42 8.50 11.91
CA CYS A 65 13.43 9.18 11.13
C CYS A 65 14.19 8.10 10.37
N ALA A 66 13.81 7.81 9.12
CA ALA A 66 14.48 6.78 8.34
C ALA A 66 15.82 7.35 7.84
N PRO A 67 16.99 6.83 8.26
CA PRO A 67 18.23 7.08 7.54
C PRO A 67 18.21 6.28 6.24
N ALA A 68 18.26 6.99 5.10
CA ALA A 68 18.67 6.56 3.76
C ALA A 68 18.36 5.13 3.24
N ALA A 69 17.37 4.43 3.78
CA ALA A 69 16.73 3.30 3.12
C ALA A 69 15.41 3.84 2.56
N THR A 70 15.32 3.90 1.23
CA THR A 70 14.17 4.45 0.49
C THR A 70 12.88 3.72 0.85
N ILE A 71 12.20 4.19 1.89
CA ILE A 71 10.82 3.82 2.21
C ILE A 71 9.94 4.76 1.39
N THR A 72 9.44 4.28 0.26
CA THR A 72 8.50 5.05 -0.58
C THR A 72 7.13 5.02 0.08
N SER A 73 6.86 5.98 0.97
CA SER A 73 5.51 6.22 1.51
C SER A 73 4.68 7.01 0.49
N PHE A 74 3.61 6.39 -0.02
CA PHE A 74 2.62 7.08 -0.86
C PHE A 74 1.56 7.72 0.04
N GLN A 75 1.67 9.01 0.29
CA GLN A 75 0.53 9.83 0.73
C GLN A 75 -0.32 10.14 -0.50
N LEU A 76 -1.49 9.50 -0.60
CA LEU A 76 -2.52 9.90 -1.55
C LEU A 76 -3.16 11.20 -1.03
N GLY A 77 -2.55 12.33 -1.39
CA GLY A 77 -3.15 13.64 -1.20
C GLY A 77 -4.38 13.78 -2.09
N TYR A 78 -5.51 14.15 -1.47
CA TYR A 78 -6.66 14.75 -2.13
C TYR A 78 -6.65 16.25 -1.88
#